data_AF-A0A1M5ZMJ7-F1
#
_entry.id   AF-A0A1M5ZMJ7-F1
#
_cell.length_a   1.000
_cell.length_b   1.000
_cell.length_c   1.000
_cell.angle_alpha   90.00
_cell.angle_beta   90.00
_cell.angle_gamma   90.00
#
_symmetry.space_group_name_H-M   'P 1'
#
loop_
_entity.id
_entity.type
_entity.pdbx_description
1 polymer ?
#
loop_
_entity_poly.entity_id
_entity_poly.type
_entity_poly.pdbx_seq_one_letter_code
_entity_poly.pdbx_strand_id
1 'polypeptide(L)'
;MNEACVASIEELAECVQEDIEAKGIDPYRLIVAGHSMGAQVAHEVCARFEQQSVSPRGLVISGCHAPHLRGRRPLSHLADYAFLEQLVAIGGCAPQLLGEPAMWPVFMPMLRADFQATESYRCAKAPSSAERLQTPALLLYGSADEEAYRAEVDAWKDWLRNAHGPVSIAGDHFYVTRRPRAFLEHIRRCFEPSCANFQASSIK
;
A
#
# COMPACT_ATOMS: atom_id res chain seq x y z
N MET A 1 7.18 -23.95 -10.57
CA MET A 1 7.03 -22.90 -9.56
C MET A 1 6.88 -23.59 -8.23
N ASN A 2 7.95 -23.62 -7.43
CA ASN A 2 7.98 -24.29 -6.12
C ASN A 2 8.57 -23.36 -5.06
N GLU A 3 8.38 -22.05 -5.27
CA GLU A 3 8.71 -21.03 -4.30
C GLU A 3 7.57 -20.99 -3.28
N ALA A 4 7.89 -21.09 -1.99
CA ALA A 4 6.89 -21.00 -0.95
C ALA A 4 6.27 -19.60 -0.99
N CYS A 5 4.94 -19.51 -0.89
CA CYS A 5 4.28 -18.21 -0.82
C CYS A 5 4.67 -17.52 0.48
N VAL A 6 5.11 -16.27 0.39
CA VAL A 6 5.40 -15.42 1.56
C VAL A 6 4.09 -15.17 2.30
N ALA A 7 4.10 -15.33 3.63
CA ALA A 7 2.87 -15.42 4.41
C ALA A 7 2.62 -14.22 5.34
N SER A 8 3.51 -13.22 5.35
CA SER A 8 3.33 -11.99 6.12
C SER A 8 3.73 -10.74 5.33
N ILE A 9 3.18 -9.59 5.71
CA ILE A 9 3.49 -8.30 5.10
C ILE A 9 4.94 -7.90 5.40
N GLU A 10 5.44 -8.25 6.59
CA GLU A 10 6.78 -7.96 7.06
C GLU A 10 7.84 -8.72 6.26
N GLU A 11 7.61 -10.00 5.95
CA GLU A 11 8.48 -10.79 5.06
C GLU A 11 8.45 -10.25 3.62
N LEU A 12 7.29 -9.86 3.10
CA LEU A 12 7.20 -9.23 1.77
C LEU A 12 7.99 -7.92 1.73
N ALA A 13 7.90 -7.12 2.79
CA ALA A 13 8.63 -5.86 2.90
C ALA A 13 10.14 -6.06 3.00
N GLU A 14 10.59 -7.12 3.68
CA GLU A 14 12.00 -7.52 3.72
C GLU A 14 12.52 -7.83 2.31
N CYS A 15 11.84 -8.71 1.57
CA CYS A 15 12.25 -9.04 0.20
C CYS A 15 12.30 -7.80 -0.70
N VAL A 16 11.31 -6.90 -0.59
CA VAL A 16 11.30 -5.65 -1.38
C VAL A 16 12.45 -4.72 -1.01
N GLN A 17 12.77 -4.58 0.29
CA GLN A 17 13.89 -3.77 0.74
C GLN A 17 15.22 -4.32 0.21
N GLU A 18 15.46 -5.63 0.36
CA GLU A 18 16.67 -6.30 -0.15
C GLU A 18 16.84 -6.08 -1.66
N ASP A 19 15.74 -6.17 -2.41
CA ASP A 19 15.72 -5.92 -3.85
C ASP A 19 16.09 -4.47 -4.22
N ILE A 20 15.64 -3.49 -3.42
CA ILE A 20 15.94 -2.07 -3.61
C ILE A 20 17.43 -1.81 -3.34
N GLU A 21 17.96 -2.38 -2.25
CA GLU A 21 19.37 -2.27 -1.87
C GLU A 21 20.28 -2.93 -2.91
N ALA A 22 19.94 -4.14 -3.38
CA ALA A 22 20.69 -4.86 -4.41
C ALA A 22 20.75 -4.10 -5.74
N LYS A 23 19.72 -3.31 -6.06
CA LYS A 23 19.67 -2.45 -7.25
C LYS A 23 20.41 -1.12 -7.07
N GLY A 24 20.93 -0.82 -5.88
CA GLY A 24 21.67 0.41 -5.59
C GLY A 24 20.83 1.68 -5.70
N ILE A 25 19.52 1.57 -5.44
CA ILE A 25 18.61 2.72 -5.49
C ILE A 25 18.85 3.60 -4.26
N ASP A 26 19.13 4.89 -4.49
CA ASP A 26 19.28 5.88 -3.41
C ASP A 26 17.94 6.08 -2.66
N PRO A 27 17.85 5.70 -1.37
CA PRO A 27 16.62 5.85 -0.61
C PRO A 27 16.14 7.31 -0.50
N TYR A 28 17.05 8.30 -0.50
CA TYR A 28 16.69 9.72 -0.43
C TYR A 28 15.97 10.23 -1.69
N ARG A 29 15.93 9.41 -2.76
CA ARG A 29 15.19 9.66 -4.00
C ARG A 29 14.04 8.66 -4.21
N LEU A 30 13.90 7.69 -3.32
CA LEU A 30 12.93 6.62 -3.42
C LEU A 30 11.55 7.06 -2.90
N ILE A 31 10.54 6.93 -3.76
CA ILE A 31 9.13 7.02 -3.35
C ILE A 31 8.56 5.59 -3.38
N VAL A 32 8.13 5.09 -2.24
CA VAL A 32 7.49 3.76 -2.13
C VAL A 32 5.98 3.96 -2.19
N ALA A 33 5.34 3.39 -3.21
CA ALA A 33 3.90 3.53 -3.41
C ALA A 33 3.22 2.17 -3.38
N GLY A 34 2.17 2.07 -2.58
CA GLY A 34 1.41 0.84 -2.41
C GLY A 34 -0.09 1.08 -2.45
N HIS A 35 -0.83 0.14 -3.03
CA HIS A 35 -2.29 0.14 -3.09
C HIS A 35 -2.85 -1.13 -2.46
N SER A 36 -3.95 -1.01 -1.71
CA SER A 36 -4.56 -2.14 -0.98
C SER A 36 -3.53 -2.85 -0.09
N MET A 37 -3.34 -4.17 -0.22
CA MET A 37 -2.26 -4.91 0.46
C MET A 37 -0.88 -4.28 0.25
N GLY A 38 -0.58 -3.82 -0.97
CA GLY A 38 0.71 -3.19 -1.27
C GLY A 38 0.97 -1.92 -0.46
N ALA A 39 -0.07 -1.24 0.05
CA ALA A 39 0.11 -0.09 0.94
C ALA A 39 0.66 -0.50 2.32
N GLN A 40 0.27 -1.68 2.82
CA GLN A 40 0.79 -2.25 4.05
C GLN A 40 2.27 -2.62 3.86
N VAL A 41 2.60 -3.27 2.74
CA VAL A 41 3.99 -3.58 2.39
C VAL A 41 4.81 -2.30 2.25
N ALA A 42 4.29 -1.26 1.57
CA ALA A 42 4.98 0.01 1.42
C ALA A 42 5.27 0.70 2.76
N HIS A 43 4.33 0.66 3.71
CA HIS A 43 4.54 1.14 5.06
C HIS A 43 5.70 0.41 5.75
N GLU A 44 5.69 -0.92 5.72
CA GLU A 44 6.75 -1.73 6.34
C GLU A 44 8.11 -1.54 5.65
N VAL A 45 8.17 -1.40 4.33
CA VAL A 45 9.41 -1.08 3.61
C VAL A 45 10.00 0.24 4.13
N CYS A 46 9.19 1.29 4.25
CA CYS A 46 9.66 2.56 4.81
C CYS A 46 10.06 2.43 6.28
N ALA A 47 9.31 1.68 7.10
CA ALA A 47 9.65 1.44 8.50
C ALA A 47 11.01 0.75 8.65
N ARG A 48 11.31 -0.23 7.78
CA ARG A 48 12.60 -0.92 7.76
C ARG A 48 13.76 -0.01 7.36
N PHE A 49 13.58 0.86 6.36
CA PHE A 49 14.60 1.89 6.05
C PHE A 49 14.82 2.85 7.24
N GLU A 50 13.76 3.25 7.95
CA GLU A 50 13.92 4.14 9.11
C GLU A 50 14.66 3.48 10.28
N GLN A 51 14.54 2.17 10.46
CA GLN A 51 15.35 1.41 11.42
C GLN A 51 16.85 1.46 11.08
N GLN A 52 17.21 1.64 9.80
CA GLN A 52 18.58 1.88 9.34
C GLN A 52 18.96 3.38 9.38
N SER A 53 18.15 4.22 10.03
CA SER A 53 18.33 5.68 10.09
C SER A 53 18.24 6.38 8.72
N VAL A 54 17.51 5.78 7.78
CA VAL A 54 17.29 6.33 6.45
C VAL A 54 15.80 6.53 6.23
N SER A 55 15.37 7.75 5.88
CA SER A 55 13.98 8.00 5.50
C SER A 55 13.87 8.09 3.98
N PRO A 56 13.07 7.22 3.33
CA PRO A 56 12.77 7.38 1.91
C PRO A 56 12.21 8.78 1.58
N ARG A 57 12.31 9.19 0.31
CA ARG A 57 11.77 10.48 -0.16
C ARG A 57 10.28 10.61 0.12
N GLY A 58 9.54 9.52 0.00
CA GLY A 58 8.11 9.53 0.27
C GLY A 58 7.46 8.16 0.33
N LEU A 59 6.31 8.12 1.00
CA LEU A 59 5.42 6.97 1.09
C LEU A 59 4.06 7.34 0.46
N VAL A 60 3.47 6.45 -0.33
CA VAL A 60 2.09 6.60 -0.82
C VAL A 60 1.26 5.43 -0.32
N ILE A 61 0.27 5.74 0.52
CA ILE A 61 -0.75 4.82 1.00
C ILE A 61 -2.03 5.05 0.20
N SER A 62 -2.47 4.04 -0.54
CA SER A 62 -3.58 4.14 -1.48
C SER A 62 -4.63 3.08 -1.20
N GLY A 63 -5.88 3.48 -0.92
CA GLY A 63 -7.01 2.55 -0.81
C GLY A 63 -6.80 1.42 0.19
N CYS A 64 -6.28 1.74 1.39
CA CYS A 64 -6.00 0.75 2.42
C CYS A 64 -6.32 1.31 3.81
N HIS A 65 -6.91 0.47 4.67
CA HIS A 65 -7.21 0.83 6.06
C HIS A 65 -5.94 0.83 6.91
N ALA A 66 -5.92 1.66 7.96
CA ALA A 66 -4.78 1.71 8.89
C ALA A 66 -4.61 0.39 9.69
N PRO A 67 -3.39 0.05 10.17
CA PRO A 67 -3.09 -1.27 10.76
C PRO A 67 -3.88 -1.64 12.03
N HIS A 68 -4.45 -0.65 12.71
CA HIS A 68 -5.29 -0.85 13.91
C HIS A 68 -6.77 -1.11 13.59
N LEU A 69 -7.16 -0.99 12.31
CA LEU A 69 -8.51 -1.21 11.84
C LEU A 69 -8.65 -2.61 11.22
N ARG A 70 -9.90 -3.06 11.05
CA ARG A 70 -10.22 -4.28 10.31
C ARG A 70 -10.68 -3.94 8.91
N GLY A 71 -10.09 -4.61 7.91
CA GLY A 71 -10.64 -4.65 6.56
C GLY A 71 -12.10 -5.08 6.54
N ARG A 72 -12.86 -4.50 5.62
CA ARG A 72 -14.33 -4.63 5.54
C ARG A 72 -14.78 -6.02 5.10
N ARG A 73 -13.97 -6.66 4.26
CA ARG A 73 -14.32 -7.91 3.57
C ARG A 73 -13.24 -8.97 3.79
N PRO A 74 -13.15 -9.60 4.97
CA PRO A 74 -12.25 -10.73 5.17
C PRO A 74 -12.72 -11.90 4.29
N LEU A 75 -11.84 -12.43 3.44
CA LEU A 75 -12.13 -13.50 2.50
C LEU A 75 -11.37 -14.79 2.82
N SER A 76 -10.24 -14.70 3.51
CA SER A 76 -9.30 -15.83 3.70
C SER A 76 -9.93 -17.08 4.31
N HIS A 77 -11.01 -16.92 5.09
CA HIS A 77 -11.75 -18.01 5.76
C HIS A 77 -12.81 -18.69 4.89
N LEU A 78 -13.18 -18.10 3.75
CA LEU A 78 -14.25 -18.61 2.89
C LEU A 78 -13.82 -19.90 2.18
N ALA A 79 -14.79 -20.72 1.76
CA ALA A 79 -14.53 -21.82 0.83
C ALA A 79 -14.12 -21.29 -0.55
N ASP A 80 -13.40 -22.09 -1.33
CA ASP A 80 -12.77 -21.69 -2.60
C ASP A 80 -13.68 -20.96 -3.58
N TYR A 81 -14.86 -21.51 -3.87
CA TYR A 81 -15.81 -20.86 -4.78
C TYR A 81 -16.26 -19.48 -4.25
N ALA A 82 -16.62 -19.39 -2.96
CA ALA A 82 -17.06 -18.15 -2.34
C ALA A 82 -15.92 -17.12 -2.24
N PHE A 83 -14.69 -17.57 -1.99
CA PHE A 83 -13.50 -16.72 -2.03
C PHE A 83 -13.31 -16.09 -3.42
N LEU A 84 -13.36 -16.89 -4.49
CA LEU A 84 -13.23 -16.38 -5.85
C LEU A 84 -14.39 -15.47 -6.26
N GLU A 85 -15.62 -15.82 -5.86
CA GLU A 85 -16.80 -15.02 -6.17
C GLU A 85 -16.66 -13.61 -5.59
N GLN A 86 -16.22 -13.53 -4.33
CA GLN A 86 -15.97 -12.24 -3.68
C GLN A 86 -14.79 -11.49 -4.29
N LEU A 87 -13.72 -12.19 -4.66
CA LEU A 87 -12.56 -11.59 -5.31
C LEU A 87 -12.91 -10.98 -6.68
N VAL A 88 -13.74 -11.68 -7.46
CA VAL A 88 -14.30 -11.17 -8.72
C VAL A 88 -15.20 -9.97 -8.46
N ALA A 89 -16.04 -10.02 -7.42
CA ALA A 89 -16.93 -8.91 -7.05
C ALA A 89 -16.18 -7.64 -6.66
N ILE A 90 -15.03 -7.76 -5.97
CA ILE A 90 -14.15 -6.63 -5.70
C ILE A 90 -13.59 -6.06 -7.02
N GLY A 91 -13.33 -6.92 -7.99
CA GLY A 91 -12.63 -6.61 -9.24
C GLY A 91 -11.16 -7.07 -9.24
N GLY A 92 -10.74 -7.84 -8.24
CA GLY A 92 -9.38 -8.36 -8.07
C GLY A 92 -9.06 -9.58 -8.92
N CYS A 93 -10.06 -10.18 -9.56
CA CYS A 93 -9.85 -11.29 -10.49
C CYS A 93 -10.80 -11.19 -11.70
N ALA A 94 -10.38 -11.79 -12.80
CA ALA A 94 -11.19 -11.90 -14.01
C ALA A 94 -12.38 -12.85 -13.76
N PRO A 95 -13.63 -12.47 -14.12
CA PRO A 95 -14.81 -13.32 -13.94
C PRO A 95 -14.69 -14.71 -14.56
N GLN A 96 -13.87 -14.83 -15.62
CA GLN A 96 -13.58 -16.09 -16.31
C GLN A 96 -12.98 -17.15 -15.39
N LEU A 97 -12.26 -16.77 -14.32
CA LEU A 97 -11.67 -17.74 -13.41
C LEU A 97 -12.73 -18.59 -12.69
N LEU A 98 -13.92 -18.04 -12.43
CA LEU A 98 -15.05 -18.80 -11.86
C LEU A 98 -15.54 -19.92 -12.78
N GLY A 99 -15.41 -19.72 -14.10
CA GLY A 99 -15.78 -20.69 -15.12
C GLY A 99 -14.70 -21.73 -15.43
N GLU A 100 -13.51 -21.60 -14.84
CA GLU A 100 -12.33 -22.43 -15.14
C GLU A 100 -11.77 -23.15 -13.88
N PRO A 101 -12.49 -24.13 -13.29
CA PRO A 101 -12.04 -24.83 -12.08
C PRO A 101 -10.67 -25.49 -12.20
N ALA A 102 -10.26 -25.88 -13.41
CA ALA A 102 -8.94 -26.46 -13.67
C ALA A 102 -7.78 -25.48 -13.39
N MET A 103 -8.05 -24.17 -13.41
CA MET A 103 -7.05 -23.14 -13.13
C MET A 103 -6.96 -22.80 -11.63
N TRP A 104 -7.95 -23.19 -10.81
CA TRP A 104 -7.96 -22.84 -9.40
C TRP A 104 -6.73 -23.36 -8.63
N PRO A 105 -6.28 -24.63 -8.81
CA PRO A 105 -5.09 -25.12 -8.11
C PRO A 105 -3.82 -24.32 -8.41
N VAL A 106 -3.78 -23.59 -9.54
CA VAL A 106 -2.63 -22.77 -9.95
C VAL A 106 -2.63 -21.42 -9.23
N PHE A 107 -3.79 -20.75 -9.12
CA PHE A 107 -3.88 -19.40 -8.56
C PHE A 107 -4.21 -19.36 -7.06
N MET A 108 -4.99 -20.32 -6.57
CA MET A 108 -5.48 -20.34 -5.20
C MET A 108 -4.36 -20.27 -4.15
N PRO A 109 -3.24 -20.99 -4.25
CA PRO A 109 -2.19 -20.91 -3.23
C PRO A 109 -1.67 -19.49 -3.05
N MET A 110 -1.43 -18.77 -4.15
CA MET A 110 -0.96 -17.38 -4.13
C MET A 110 -2.03 -16.42 -3.61
N LEU A 111 -3.25 -16.50 -4.15
CA LEU A 111 -4.34 -15.62 -3.72
C LEU A 111 -4.68 -15.82 -2.24
N ARG A 112 -4.64 -17.05 -1.73
CA ARG A 112 -4.86 -17.35 -0.32
C ARG A 112 -3.75 -16.79 0.55
N ALA A 113 -2.49 -16.95 0.14
CA ALA A 113 -1.37 -16.39 0.88
C ALA A 113 -1.47 -14.87 0.99
N ASP A 114 -1.76 -14.17 -0.10
CA ASP A 114 -1.91 -12.70 -0.12
C ASP A 114 -3.04 -12.25 0.83
N PHE A 115 -4.22 -12.88 0.74
CA PHE A 115 -5.35 -12.53 1.60
C PHE A 115 -5.11 -12.90 3.07
N GLN A 116 -4.38 -13.98 3.35
CA GLN A 116 -3.96 -14.30 4.71
C GLN A 116 -2.97 -13.27 5.26
N ALA A 117 -1.98 -12.86 4.48
CA ALA A 117 -1.00 -11.85 4.88
C ALA A 117 -1.69 -10.50 5.17
N THR A 118 -2.52 -9.99 4.24
CA THR A 118 -3.18 -8.69 4.40
C THR A 118 -4.21 -8.66 5.53
N GLU A 119 -4.94 -9.76 5.76
CA GLU A 119 -5.95 -9.84 6.82
C GLU A 119 -5.37 -10.06 8.21
N SER A 120 -4.18 -10.68 8.27
CA SER A 120 -3.45 -10.93 9.52
C SER A 120 -2.57 -9.74 9.94
N TYR A 121 -2.20 -8.86 9.00
CA TYR A 121 -1.48 -7.62 9.28
C TYR A 121 -2.30 -6.67 10.14
N ARG A 122 -2.02 -6.69 11.45
CA ARG A 122 -2.81 -5.99 12.47
C ARG A 122 -1.93 -5.58 13.63
N CYS A 123 -2.16 -4.37 14.12
CA CYS A 123 -1.60 -3.93 15.39
C CYS A 123 -2.71 -3.40 16.30
N ALA A 124 -2.85 -4.01 17.48
CA ALA A 124 -3.98 -3.73 18.38
C ALA A 124 -4.02 -2.28 18.89
N LYS A 125 -2.92 -1.53 18.79
CA LYS A 125 -2.82 -0.13 19.21
C LYS A 125 -2.03 0.67 18.19
N ALA A 126 -2.42 1.92 17.98
CA ALA A 126 -1.60 2.86 17.23
C ALA A 126 -0.23 3.07 17.92
N PRO A 127 0.84 3.32 17.14
CA PRO A 127 2.17 3.56 17.69
C PRO A 127 2.19 4.81 18.57
N SER A 128 3.10 4.85 19.54
CA SER A 128 3.39 6.09 20.27
C SER A 128 3.91 7.17 19.31
N SER A 129 3.91 8.43 19.74
CA SER A 129 4.40 9.54 18.91
C SER A 129 5.85 9.36 18.42
N ALA A 130 6.68 8.65 19.19
CA ALA A 130 8.08 8.36 18.85
C ALA A 130 8.23 7.23 17.82
N GLU A 131 7.26 6.33 17.73
CA GLU A 131 7.26 5.16 16.85
C GLU A 131 6.56 5.43 15.50
N ARG A 132 5.93 6.60 15.34
CA ARG A 132 5.33 7.01 14.07
C ARG A 132 6.40 7.22 13.00
N LEU A 133 6.11 6.71 11.81
CA LEU A 133 6.99 6.83 10.65
C LEU A 133 7.24 8.31 10.30
N GLN A 134 8.50 8.67 10.08
CA GLN A 134 8.95 10.04 9.79
C GLN A 134 8.81 10.41 8.31
N THR A 135 8.89 9.40 7.44
CA THR A 135 8.84 9.48 5.98
C THR A 135 7.59 10.25 5.55
N PRO A 136 7.74 11.34 4.78
CA PRO A 136 6.61 12.11 4.29
C PRO A 136 5.65 11.22 3.50
N ALA A 137 4.37 11.28 3.83
CA ALA A 137 3.38 10.36 3.29
C ALA A 137 2.24 11.08 2.58
N LEU A 138 1.76 10.47 1.49
CA LEU A 138 0.57 10.85 0.76
C LEU A 138 -0.51 9.77 0.94
N LEU A 139 -1.69 10.18 1.38
CA LEU A 139 -2.85 9.31 1.56
C LEU A 139 -3.84 9.51 0.40
N LEU A 140 -4.21 8.43 -0.28
CA LEU A 140 -5.12 8.43 -1.43
C LEU A 140 -6.27 7.42 -1.23
N TYR A 141 -7.46 7.77 -1.72
CA TYR A 141 -8.61 6.86 -1.73
C TYR A 141 -9.50 7.08 -2.95
N GLY A 142 -10.25 6.05 -3.34
CA GLY A 142 -11.24 6.13 -4.42
C GLY A 142 -12.55 6.74 -3.93
N SER A 143 -13.17 7.63 -4.70
CA SER A 143 -14.42 8.29 -4.32
C SER A 143 -15.61 7.33 -4.13
N ALA A 144 -15.53 6.14 -4.74
CA ALA A 144 -16.52 5.06 -4.67
C ALA A 144 -15.84 3.73 -4.31
N ASP A 145 -14.73 3.78 -3.58
CA ASP A 145 -14.02 2.60 -3.09
C ASP A 145 -14.81 1.97 -1.92
N GLU A 146 -15.31 0.74 -2.10
CA GLU A 146 -16.05 0.00 -1.07
C GLU A 146 -15.16 -0.83 -0.14
N GLU A 147 -13.88 -0.98 -0.46
CA GLU A 147 -12.92 -1.75 0.32
C GLU A 147 -12.13 -0.87 1.31
N ALA A 148 -11.97 0.43 1.00
CA ALA A 148 -11.29 1.39 1.86
C ALA A 148 -11.94 2.78 1.82
N TYR A 149 -12.80 3.07 2.79
CA TYR A 149 -13.44 4.37 2.90
C TYR A 149 -12.48 5.46 3.34
N ARG A 150 -12.84 6.71 3.02
CA ARG A 150 -12.08 7.91 3.38
C ARG A 150 -11.59 7.90 4.82
N ALA A 151 -12.46 7.58 5.78
CA ALA A 151 -12.13 7.60 7.21
C ALA A 151 -11.09 6.54 7.59
N GLU A 152 -11.10 5.39 6.92
CA GLU A 152 -10.16 4.28 7.19
C GLU A 152 -8.77 4.58 6.62
N VAL A 153 -8.74 5.27 5.48
CA VAL A 153 -7.48 5.79 4.92
C VAL A 153 -6.97 6.97 5.75
N ASP A 154 -7.84 7.88 6.22
CA ASP A 154 -7.48 9.01 7.08
C ASP A 154 -6.81 8.56 8.40
N ALA A 155 -7.24 7.40 8.93
CA ALA A 155 -6.71 6.82 10.16
C ALA A 155 -5.21 6.46 10.09
N TRP A 156 -4.60 6.43 8.89
CA TRP A 156 -3.14 6.30 8.76
C TRP A 156 -2.38 7.48 9.37
N LYS A 157 -3.02 8.63 9.61
CA LYS A 157 -2.42 9.77 10.33
C LYS A 157 -1.99 9.42 11.77
N ASP A 158 -2.54 8.37 12.36
CA ASP A 158 -2.11 7.89 13.67
C ASP A 158 -0.78 7.12 13.63
N TRP A 159 -0.37 6.71 12.43
CA TRP A 159 0.82 5.89 12.15
C TRP A 159 1.97 6.71 11.55
N LEU A 160 1.66 7.90 11.04
CA LEU A 160 2.56 8.71 10.23
C LEU A 160 2.72 10.08 10.88
N ARG A 161 3.96 10.57 10.99
CA ARG A 161 4.20 11.90 11.56
C ARG A 161 3.88 13.02 10.56
N ASN A 162 4.21 12.81 9.29
CA ASN A 162 4.09 13.81 8.23
C ASN A 162 3.19 13.31 7.10
N ALA A 163 1.87 13.35 7.28
CA ALA A 163 0.90 12.84 6.29
C ALA A 163 0.10 13.96 5.61
N HIS A 164 0.04 13.93 4.27
CA HIS A 164 -0.84 14.74 3.44
C HIS A 164 -2.05 13.92 2.96
N GLY A 165 -3.23 14.53 2.93
CA GLY A 165 -4.48 13.89 2.50
C GLY A 165 -5.41 13.51 3.66
N PRO A 166 -6.35 12.56 3.46
CA PRO A 166 -6.54 11.76 2.25
C PRO A 166 -7.12 12.56 1.09
N VAL A 167 -6.58 12.35 -0.10
CA VAL A 167 -7.04 12.97 -1.35
C VAL A 167 -7.88 11.94 -2.13
N SER A 168 -9.02 12.38 -2.65
CA SER A 168 -9.93 11.52 -3.41
C SER A 168 -9.54 11.48 -4.88
N ILE A 169 -9.57 10.29 -5.47
CA ILE A 169 -9.52 10.07 -6.91
C ILE A 169 -10.85 9.45 -7.34
N ALA A 170 -11.46 9.96 -8.41
CA ALA A 170 -12.74 9.44 -8.89
C ALA A 170 -12.63 7.97 -9.35
N GLY A 171 -13.30 7.04 -8.67
CA GLY A 171 -13.29 5.62 -9.02
C GLY A 171 -13.63 4.69 -7.87
N ASP A 172 -13.80 3.42 -8.20
CA ASP A 172 -13.86 2.30 -7.26
C ASP A 172 -12.45 1.91 -6.79
N HIS A 173 -12.32 0.79 -6.06
CA HIS A 173 -11.04 0.34 -5.49
C HIS A 173 -9.89 0.34 -6.52
N PHE A 174 -10.17 -0.01 -7.78
CA PHE A 174 -9.17 -0.06 -8.86
C PHE A 174 -8.91 1.29 -9.55
N TYR A 175 -9.19 2.42 -8.89
CA TYR A 175 -8.92 3.76 -9.43
C TYR A 175 -7.45 3.96 -9.85
N VAL A 176 -6.50 3.26 -9.22
CA VAL A 176 -5.07 3.33 -9.55
C VAL A 176 -4.76 2.83 -10.97
N THR A 177 -5.43 1.76 -11.42
CA THR A 177 -5.23 1.19 -12.77
C THR A 177 -6.17 1.80 -13.80
N ARG A 178 -7.36 2.25 -13.37
CA ARG A 178 -8.34 2.90 -14.25
C ARG A 178 -8.04 4.38 -14.51
N ARG A 179 -7.37 5.06 -13.57
CA ARG A 179 -6.95 6.47 -13.67
C ARG A 179 -5.48 6.67 -13.26
N PRO A 180 -4.53 5.98 -13.91
CA PRO A 180 -3.11 6.04 -13.52
C PRO A 180 -2.53 7.45 -13.63
N ARG A 181 -3.01 8.27 -14.58
CA ARG A 181 -2.58 9.68 -14.72
C ARG A 181 -2.93 10.52 -13.50
N ALA A 182 -4.16 10.39 -12.98
CA ALA A 182 -4.59 11.12 -11.80
C ALA A 182 -3.79 10.68 -10.57
N PHE A 183 -3.58 9.37 -10.41
CA PHE A 183 -2.75 8.80 -9.36
C PHE A 183 -1.32 9.36 -9.37
N LEU A 184 -0.64 9.27 -10.51
CA LEU A 184 0.73 9.77 -10.67
C LEU A 184 0.82 11.30 -10.51
N GLU A 185 -0.18 12.05 -10.94
CA GLU A 185 -0.20 13.50 -10.78
C GLU A 185 -0.24 13.92 -9.29
N HIS A 186 -1.00 13.20 -8.46
CA HIS A 186 -1.00 13.45 -7.01
C HIS A 186 0.35 13.13 -6.36
N ILE A 187 0.99 12.02 -6.75
CA ILE A 187 2.33 11.67 -6.28
C ILE A 187 3.33 12.75 -6.67
N ARG A 188 3.34 13.14 -7.95
CA ARG A 188 4.22 14.17 -8.48
C ARG A 188 4.05 15.48 -7.71
N ARG A 189 2.82 15.98 -7.57
CA ARG A 189 2.54 17.24 -6.85
C ARG A 189 2.95 17.19 -5.38
N CYS A 190 2.83 16.04 -4.73
CA CYS A 190 3.16 15.90 -3.31
C CYS A 190 4.67 15.87 -3.05
N PHE A 191 5.45 15.23 -3.93
CA PHE A 191 6.87 14.99 -3.70
C PHE A 191 7.81 15.81 -4.58
N GLU A 192 7.28 16.57 -5.54
CA GLU A 192 8.07 17.56 -6.28
C GLU A 192 8.69 18.59 -5.34
N PRO A 193 9.96 18.97 -5.57
CA PRO A 193 10.52 20.14 -4.92
C PRO A 193 9.67 21.35 -5.30
N SER A 194 9.06 22.02 -4.32
CA SER A 194 8.48 23.34 -4.57
C SER A 194 9.60 24.24 -5.13
N CYS A 195 9.42 24.82 -6.32
CA CYS A 195 10.35 25.78 -6.90
C CYS A 195 10.53 27.08 -6.07
N ALA A 196 9.84 27.19 -4.92
CA ALA A 196 10.00 28.28 -3.98
C ALA A 196 11.14 27.99 -3.00
N ASN A 197 12.39 28.21 -3.45
CA ASN A 197 13.49 28.84 -2.71
C ASN A 197 14.83 28.61 -3.43
N PHE A 198 15.00 29.33 -4.53
CA PHE A 198 16.33 29.70 -5.03
C PHE A 198 16.39 31.24 -5.11
N GLN A 199 16.23 31.91 -3.97
CA GLN A 199 16.85 33.21 -3.81
C GLN A 199 18.30 32.95 -3.38
N ALA A 200 19.16 32.90 -4.38
CA ALA A 200 20.59 33.05 -4.19
C ALA A 200 20.84 34.40 -3.50
N SER A 201 21.19 34.38 -2.22
CA SER A 201 21.92 35.50 -1.63
C SER A 201 23.37 35.40 -2.08
N SER A 202 23.64 35.81 -3.32
CA SER A 202 24.99 36.22 -3.70
C SER A 202 25.19 37.66 -3.24
N ILE A 203 26.08 37.82 -2.25
CA ILE A 203 27.11 38.86 -2.18
C ILE A 203 26.62 40.32 -2.17
N LYS A 204 26.64 40.94 -1.00
CA LYS A 204 27.69 41.89 -0.60
C LYS A 204 27.80 41.97 0.92
#